data_AF-A0A7S1S1N9-F1
#
_entry.id   AF-A0A7S1S1N9-F1
#
_cell.length_a   1.000
_cell.length_b   1.000
_cell.length_c   1.000
_cell.angle_alpha   90.00
_cell.angle_beta   90.00
_cell.angle_gamma   90.00
#
_symmetry.space_group_name_H-M   'P 1'
#
loop_
_entity.id
_entity.type
_entity.pdbx_description
1 polymer ?
#
loop_
_entity_poly.entity_id
_entity_poly.type
_entity_poly.pdbx_seq_one_letter_code
_entity_poly.pdbx_strand_id
1 'polypeptide(L)'
;QTSARPSLGSSAPAPAKGPSVLANYGVDLVQLARAGRLDPVIGREQEVSRALQILARRTKNNVCLVGAPGVGKTAVAEAIAQRIAAGKVPRQLERCEELWSLDIGALLAGTGLRGDFEERLKAVLQELRQAAGTKVLFIDELHL
;
A
#
# COMPACT_ATOMS: atom_id res chain seq x y z
N GLN A 1 -18.30 -3.28 -42.43
CA GLN A 1 -17.33 -2.17 -42.52
C GLN A 1 -18.07 -0.95 -41.98
N THR A 2 -17.75 -0.29 -40.86
CA THR A 2 -16.55 -0.22 -40.04
C THR A 2 -16.96 0.28 -38.64
N SER A 3 -16.12 -0.05 -37.68
CA SER A 3 -16.12 0.27 -36.25
C SER A 3 -16.37 1.73 -35.86
N ALA A 4 -17.02 1.94 -34.71
CA ALA A 4 -16.62 2.99 -33.75
C ALA A 4 -17.13 2.63 -32.34
N ARG A 5 -16.23 2.17 -31.48
CA ARG A 5 -16.41 2.18 -30.02
C ARG A 5 -15.96 3.55 -29.51
N PRO A 6 -16.72 4.27 -28.67
CA PRO A 6 -16.16 5.32 -27.86
C PRO A 6 -15.74 4.72 -26.50
N SER A 7 -14.45 4.49 -26.35
CA SER A 7 -13.76 4.51 -25.06
C SER A 7 -13.67 5.95 -24.56
N LEU A 8 -13.99 6.20 -23.28
CA LEU A 8 -13.32 7.16 -22.37
C LEU A 8 -14.20 7.38 -21.13
N GLY A 9 -14.08 6.48 -20.16
CA GLY A 9 -14.52 6.72 -18.79
C GLY A 9 -13.51 7.61 -18.09
N SER A 10 -13.71 8.92 -18.18
CA SER A 10 -13.05 9.90 -17.31
C SER A 10 -13.78 9.90 -15.97
N SER A 11 -13.24 9.23 -14.96
CA SER A 11 -13.61 9.48 -13.57
C SER A 11 -12.37 10.01 -12.85
N ALA A 12 -12.32 11.33 -12.73
CA ALA A 12 -11.35 12.07 -11.94
C ALA A 12 -11.23 11.48 -10.52
N PRO A 13 -10.02 11.37 -9.94
CA PRO A 13 -9.90 10.97 -8.54
C PRO A 13 -10.31 12.14 -7.63
N ALA A 14 -11.17 11.81 -6.67
CA ALA A 14 -11.63 12.66 -5.58
C ALA A 14 -10.48 13.08 -4.63
N PRO A 15 -10.71 14.02 -3.70
CA PRO A 15 -9.85 15.16 -3.41
C PRO A 15 -8.51 14.78 -2.78
N ALA A 16 -7.48 15.58 -3.11
CA ALA A 16 -6.17 15.52 -2.50
C ALA A 16 -6.26 15.72 -0.97
N LYS A 17 -6.08 14.62 -0.21
CA LYS A 17 -5.55 14.69 1.17
C LYS A 17 -4.21 15.45 1.05
N GLY A 18 -3.98 16.43 1.93
CA GLY A 18 -2.85 17.39 1.85
C GLY A 18 -1.48 16.72 1.68
N PRO A 19 -0.43 17.47 1.32
CA PRO A 19 0.87 16.93 0.92
C PRO A 19 1.45 16.05 2.04
N SER A 20 1.24 14.76 1.89
CA SER A 20 1.70 13.73 2.80
C SER A 20 3.15 13.44 2.46
N VAL A 21 4.00 13.28 3.48
CA VAL A 21 5.41 12.91 3.27
C VAL A 21 5.47 11.55 2.58
N LEU A 22 4.53 10.65 2.90
CA LEU A 22 4.36 9.36 2.21
C LEU A 22 4.11 9.51 0.71
N ALA A 23 3.40 10.56 0.26
CA ALA A 23 3.12 10.78 -1.16
C ALA A 23 4.36 11.11 -1.99
N ASN A 24 5.43 11.60 -1.35
CA ASN A 24 6.69 11.89 -2.04
C ASN A 24 7.57 10.65 -2.20
N TYR A 25 7.36 9.62 -1.37
CA TYR A 25 8.24 8.43 -1.29
C TYR A 25 7.51 7.11 -1.56
N GLY A 26 6.23 7.15 -1.88
CA GLY A 26 5.42 5.96 -2.03
C GLY A 26 4.10 6.22 -2.75
N VAL A 27 3.36 5.12 -2.93
CA VAL A 27 2.10 5.09 -3.69
C VAL A 27 1.00 4.47 -2.84
N ASP A 28 -0.19 5.07 -2.82
CA ASP A 28 -1.35 4.50 -2.14
C ASP A 28 -2.02 3.41 -3.00
N LEU A 29 -1.85 2.15 -2.59
CA LEU A 29 -2.43 0.99 -3.23
C LEU A 29 -3.95 0.93 -3.04
N VAL A 30 -4.52 1.47 -1.94
CA VAL A 30 -5.98 1.49 -1.75
C VAL A 30 -6.62 2.47 -2.73
N GLN A 31 -5.99 3.62 -2.96
CA GLN A 31 -6.46 4.56 -3.97
C GLN A 31 -6.43 3.95 -5.37
N LEU A 32 -5.35 3.23 -5.72
CA LEU A 32 -5.27 2.49 -6.98
C LEU A 32 -6.33 1.39 -7.08
N ALA A 33 -6.60 0.67 -6.00
CA ALA A 33 -7.65 -0.34 -5.94
C ALA A 33 -9.04 0.27 -6.19
N ARG A 34 -9.35 1.40 -5.53
CA ARG A 34 -10.60 2.16 -5.73
C ARG A 34 -10.75 2.68 -7.15
N ALA A 35 -9.63 3.04 -7.79
CA ALA A 35 -9.59 3.47 -9.17
C ALA A 35 -9.65 2.30 -10.19
N GLY A 36 -9.69 1.04 -9.73
CA GLY A 36 -9.70 -0.13 -10.60
C GLY A 36 -8.41 -0.33 -11.40
N ARG A 37 -7.28 0.21 -10.91
CA ARG A 37 -5.98 0.13 -11.57
C ARG A 37 -5.12 -1.05 -11.12
N LEU A 38 -5.56 -1.77 -10.09
CA LEU A 38 -4.90 -3.00 -9.64
C LEU A 38 -5.56 -4.21 -10.30
N ASP A 39 -4.74 -5.13 -10.80
CA ASP A 39 -5.22 -6.39 -11.36
C ASP A 39 -5.83 -7.29 -10.27
N PRO A 40 -6.94 -8.00 -10.56
CA PRO A 40 -7.55 -8.90 -9.59
C PRO A 40 -6.60 -10.06 -9.26
N VAL A 41 -6.31 -10.23 -7.97
CA VAL A 41 -5.38 -11.26 -7.51
C VAL A 41 -6.14 -12.56 -7.30
N ILE A 42 -5.75 -13.63 -8.01
CA ILE A 42 -6.41 -14.93 -7.96
C ILE A 42 -5.56 -15.91 -7.13
N GLY A 43 -6.21 -16.71 -6.29
CA GLY A 43 -5.59 -17.86 -5.62
C GLY A 43 -4.76 -17.54 -4.38
N ARG A 44 -4.79 -16.31 -3.86
CA ARG A 44 -4.07 -15.90 -2.62
C ARG A 44 -4.97 -15.59 -1.44
N GLU A 45 -6.20 -16.10 -1.46
CA GLU A 45 -7.22 -15.76 -0.48
C GLU A 45 -6.80 -16.09 0.96
N GLN A 46 -6.08 -17.20 1.15
CA GLN A 46 -5.62 -17.68 2.46
C GLN A 46 -4.53 -16.77 3.04
N GLU A 47 -3.52 -16.42 2.23
CA GLU A 47 -2.43 -15.53 2.62
C GLU A 47 -2.95 -14.14 2.98
N VAL A 48 -3.84 -13.59 2.15
CA VAL A 48 -4.44 -12.27 2.37
C VAL A 48 -5.30 -12.29 3.64
N SER A 49 -6.07 -13.36 3.87
CA SER A 49 -6.90 -13.48 5.07
C SER A 49 -6.05 -13.59 6.34
N ARG A 50 -4.97 -14.37 6.28
CA ARG A 50 -4.00 -14.51 7.38
C ARG A 50 -3.27 -13.19 7.66
N ALA A 51 -2.86 -12.47 6.63
CA ALA A 51 -2.20 -11.17 6.76
C ALA A 51 -3.12 -10.14 7.44
N LEU A 52 -4.38 -10.03 7.00
CA LEU A 52 -5.38 -9.17 7.63
C LEU A 52 -5.62 -9.53 9.10
N GLN A 53 -5.71 -10.82 9.43
CA GLN A 53 -5.85 -11.26 10.82
C GLN A 53 -4.64 -10.89 11.69
N ILE A 54 -3.43 -10.93 11.15
CA ILE A 54 -2.22 -10.52 11.87
C ILE A 54 -2.20 -9.00 12.07
N LEU A 55 -2.50 -8.22 11.02
CA LEU A 55 -2.59 -6.76 11.07
C LEU A 55 -3.64 -6.27 12.10
N ALA A 56 -4.70 -7.05 12.32
CA ALA A 56 -5.76 -6.75 13.28
C ALA A 56 -5.37 -6.99 14.76
N ARG A 57 -4.18 -7.54 15.03
CA ARG A 57 -3.74 -7.84 16.41
C ARG A 57 -3.35 -6.56 17.16
N ARG A 58 -3.47 -6.59 18.49
CA ARG A 58 -3.02 -5.49 19.36
C ARG A 58 -1.49 -5.41 19.49
N THR A 59 -0.81 -6.56 19.41
CA THR A 59 0.64 -6.67 19.53
C THR A 59 1.18 -7.58 18.43
N LYS A 60 2.43 -7.34 18.01
CA LYS A 60 3.08 -8.07 16.91
C LYS A 60 2.19 -8.14 15.65
N ASN A 61 1.66 -6.98 15.27
CA ASN A 61 0.74 -6.82 14.15
C ASN A 61 1.42 -6.60 12.81
N ASN A 62 2.76 -6.58 12.76
CA ASN A 62 3.51 -6.49 11.52
C ASN A 62 3.55 -7.85 10.80
N VAL A 63 3.24 -7.85 9.51
CA VAL A 63 3.29 -9.04 8.64
C VAL A 63 4.61 -9.05 7.88
N CYS A 64 5.28 -10.20 7.86
CA CYS A 64 6.44 -10.43 6.99
C CYS A 64 6.09 -11.54 5.99
N LEU A 65 6.11 -11.21 4.70
CA LEU A 65 5.86 -12.16 3.61
C LEU A 65 7.18 -12.81 3.19
N VAL A 66 7.32 -14.10 3.48
CA VAL A 66 8.53 -14.88 3.19
C VAL A 66 8.29 -15.76 1.97
N GLY A 67 9.29 -15.86 1.07
CA GLY A 67 9.22 -16.63 -0.16
C GLY A 67 10.35 -16.28 -1.12
N ALA A 68 10.53 -17.09 -2.17
CA ALA A 68 11.50 -16.80 -3.24
C ALA A 68 11.14 -15.49 -3.98
N PRO A 69 12.09 -14.84 -4.66
CA PRO A 69 11.78 -13.71 -5.55
C PRO A 69 10.84 -14.15 -6.68
N GLY A 70 10.00 -13.23 -7.16
CA GLY A 70 9.06 -13.50 -8.26
C GLY A 70 7.82 -14.32 -7.89
N VAL A 71 7.69 -14.81 -6.64
CA VAL A 71 6.50 -15.56 -6.20
C VAL A 71 5.27 -14.69 -5.97
N GLY A 72 5.29 -13.40 -6.32
CA GLY A 72 4.14 -12.50 -6.19
C GLY A 72 3.79 -12.08 -4.76
N LYS A 73 4.79 -11.73 -3.93
CA LYS A 73 4.56 -11.16 -2.60
C LYS A 73 3.82 -9.82 -2.68
N THR A 74 4.18 -9.00 -3.67
CA THR A 74 3.55 -7.72 -3.99
C THR A 74 2.06 -7.90 -4.31
N ALA A 75 1.70 -8.98 -5.02
CA ALA A 75 0.30 -9.30 -5.29
C ALA A 75 -0.52 -9.56 -4.01
N VAL A 76 0.09 -10.06 -2.93
CA VAL A 76 -0.60 -10.18 -1.64
C VAL A 76 -0.91 -8.78 -1.06
N ALA A 77 0.00 -7.83 -1.17
CA ALA A 77 -0.22 -6.46 -0.72
C ALA A 77 -1.32 -5.74 -1.53
N GLU A 78 -1.32 -5.93 -2.85
CA GLU A 78 -2.36 -5.43 -3.75
C GLU A 78 -3.74 -6.02 -3.40
N ALA A 79 -3.81 -7.32 -3.14
CA ALA A 79 -5.04 -7.98 -2.72
C ALA A 79 -5.54 -7.48 -1.34
N ILE A 80 -4.63 -7.19 -0.40
CA ILE A 80 -4.98 -6.54 0.87
C ILE A 80 -5.58 -5.16 0.60
N ALA A 81 -4.96 -4.36 -0.28
CA ALA A 81 -5.48 -3.05 -0.66
C ALA A 81 -6.87 -3.11 -1.30
N GLN A 82 -7.11 -4.11 -2.17
CA GLN A 82 -8.44 -4.36 -2.74
C GLN A 82 -9.47 -4.71 -1.67
N ARG A 83 -9.11 -5.52 -0.66
CA ARG A 83 -10.03 -5.85 0.44
C ARG A 83 -10.32 -4.65 1.34
N ILE A 84 -9.32 -3.81 1.62
CA ILE A 84 -9.50 -2.54 2.35
C ILE A 84 -10.43 -1.62 1.56
N ALA A 85 -10.19 -1.45 0.25
CA ALA A 85 -11.02 -0.64 -0.62
C ALA A 85 -12.49 -1.11 -0.65
N ALA A 86 -12.71 -2.43 -0.61
CA ALA A 86 -14.03 -3.04 -0.58
C ALA A 86 -14.67 -3.10 0.83
N GLY A 87 -13.98 -2.64 1.88
CA GLY A 87 -14.45 -2.74 3.27
C GLY A 87 -14.52 -4.17 3.82
N LYS A 88 -13.89 -5.14 3.16
CA LYS A 88 -13.87 -6.56 3.56
C LYS A 88 -12.70 -6.85 4.51
N VAL A 89 -12.67 -6.18 5.65
CA VAL A 89 -11.60 -6.29 6.66
C VAL A 89 -12.16 -6.58 8.06
N PRO A 90 -11.36 -7.16 8.98
CA PRO A 90 -11.78 -7.31 10.38
C PRO A 90 -12.10 -5.96 11.03
N ARG A 91 -13.02 -5.95 12.02
CA ARG A 91 -13.46 -4.73 12.74
C ARG A 91 -12.32 -3.85 13.25
N GLN A 92 -11.24 -4.47 13.71
CA GLN A 92 -10.06 -3.78 14.24
C GLN A 92 -9.30 -2.98 13.16
N LEU A 93 -9.46 -3.36 11.89
CA LEU A 93 -8.86 -2.73 10.71
C LEU A 93 -9.86 -1.90 9.89
N GLU A 94 -11.13 -1.78 10.31
CA GLU A 94 -12.14 -0.98 9.58
C GLU A 94 -11.76 0.49 9.44
N ARG A 95 -10.94 1.01 10.36
CA ARG A 95 -10.41 2.38 10.32
C ARG A 95 -9.24 2.55 9.34
N CYS A 96 -8.70 1.45 8.82
CA CYS A 96 -7.62 1.49 7.85
C CYS A 96 -8.19 1.95 6.50
N GLU A 97 -7.79 3.14 6.06
CA GLU A 97 -8.26 3.72 4.80
C GLU A 97 -7.20 3.68 3.70
N GLU A 98 -5.92 3.58 4.08
CA GLU A 98 -4.79 3.76 3.18
C GLU A 98 -3.77 2.63 3.36
N LEU A 99 -3.21 2.14 2.24
CA LEU A 99 -2.11 1.19 2.24
C LEU A 99 -1.03 1.72 1.31
N TRP A 100 0.07 2.18 1.88
CA TRP A 100 1.16 2.84 1.17
C TRP A 100 2.26 1.84 0.83
N SER A 101 2.60 1.73 -0.45
CA SER A 101 3.83 1.04 -0.88
C SER A 101 4.98 2.03 -0.85
N LEU A 102 6.01 1.75 -0.05
CA LEU A 102 7.22 2.56 0.05
C LEU A 102 8.22 2.16 -1.03
N ASP A 103 8.75 3.13 -1.77
CA ASP A 103 9.86 2.93 -2.69
C ASP A 103 11.19 3.36 -2.03
N ILE A 104 12.03 2.38 -1.72
CA ILE A 104 13.36 2.62 -1.14
C ILE A 104 14.25 3.38 -2.14
N GLY A 105 14.08 3.14 -3.44
CA GLY A 105 14.79 3.87 -4.50
C GLY A 105 14.47 5.36 -4.49
N ALA A 106 13.20 5.73 -4.26
CA ALA A 106 12.79 7.12 -4.12
C ALA A 106 13.37 7.79 -2.86
N LEU A 107 13.54 7.04 -1.78
CA LEU A 107 14.20 7.55 -0.56
C LEU A 107 15.69 7.81 -0.78
N LEU A 108 16.37 6.96 -1.56
CA LEU A 108 17.79 7.06 -1.90
C LEU A 108 18.06 8.08 -3.02
N ALA A 109 17.06 8.36 -3.86
CA ALA A 109 17.18 9.34 -4.94
C ALA A 109 17.46 10.74 -4.35
N GLY A 110 18.56 11.35 -4.78
CA GLY A 110 18.99 12.68 -4.35
C GLY A 110 19.75 12.75 -3.04
N THR A 111 20.15 11.62 -2.42
CA THR A 111 20.94 11.63 -1.17
C THR A 111 22.29 10.94 -1.37
N GLY A 112 23.37 11.72 -1.42
CA GLY A 112 24.74 11.19 -1.38
C GLY A 112 25.23 10.84 0.03
N LEU A 113 24.44 11.17 1.07
CA LEU A 113 24.80 11.05 2.48
C LEU A 113 23.81 10.13 3.21
N ARG A 114 24.34 9.18 4.01
CA ARG A 114 23.53 8.24 4.82
C ARG A 114 22.55 8.92 5.79
N GLY A 115 22.86 10.14 6.23
CA GLY A 115 22.04 10.88 7.21
C GLY A 115 20.67 11.29 6.67
N ASP A 116 20.59 11.69 5.39
CA ASP A 116 19.36 12.19 4.78
C ASP A 116 18.31 11.06 4.64
N PHE A 117 18.77 9.84 4.36
CA PHE A 117 17.90 8.66 4.32
C PHE A 117 17.21 8.40 5.66
N GLU A 118 17.97 8.43 6.76
CA GLU A 118 17.40 8.23 8.09
C GLU A 118 16.38 9.30 8.46
N GLU A 119 16.65 10.56 8.12
CA GLU A 119 15.76 11.67 8.40
C GLU A 119 14.44 11.54 7.63
N ARG A 120 14.50 11.18 6.34
CA ARG A 120 13.33 10.91 5.51
C ARG A 120 12.51 9.73 6.03
N LEU A 121 13.18 8.62 6.38
CA LEU A 121 12.50 7.46 6.95
C LEU A 121 11.84 7.79 8.30
N LYS A 122 12.51 8.56 9.15
CA LYS A 122 11.94 9.05 10.42
C LYS A 122 10.69 9.89 10.17
N ALA A 123 10.69 10.78 9.19
CA ALA A 123 9.52 11.58 8.84
C ALA A 123 8.33 10.71 8.41
N VAL A 124 8.58 9.72 7.55
CA VAL A 124 7.57 8.74 7.11
C VAL A 124 6.99 7.96 8.31
N LEU A 125 7.85 7.45 9.19
CA LEU A 125 7.42 6.71 10.38
C LEU A 125 6.66 7.59 11.39
N GLN A 126 7.02 8.87 11.52
CA GLN A 126 6.29 9.81 12.35
C GLN A 126 4.88 10.06 11.81
N GLU A 127 4.73 10.25 10.50
CA GLU A 127 3.42 10.42 9.88
C GLU A 127 2.53 9.18 10.12
N LEU A 128 3.08 7.98 9.96
CA LEU A 128 2.34 6.73 10.23
C LEU A 128 1.93 6.59 11.70
N ARG A 129 2.77 7.03 12.65
CA ARG A 129 2.42 7.04 14.08
C ARG A 129 1.29 8.03 14.38
N GLN A 130 1.32 9.21 13.78
CA GLN A 130 0.28 10.23 13.94
C GLN A 130 -1.05 9.79 13.31
N ALA A 131 -1.00 8.97 12.25
CA ALA A 131 -2.17 8.41 11.60
C ALA A 131 -2.95 7.40 12.48
N ALA A 132 -2.47 7.04 13.67
CA ALA A 132 -3.20 6.28 14.69
C ALA A 132 -3.90 5.00 14.18
N GLY A 133 -3.25 4.28 13.24
CA GLY A 133 -3.75 3.02 12.68
C GLY A 133 -4.69 3.17 11.47
N THR A 134 -4.82 4.36 10.89
CA THR A 134 -5.57 4.59 9.64
C THR A 134 -4.77 4.26 8.38
N LYS A 135 -3.44 4.17 8.49
CA LYS A 135 -2.50 3.90 7.39
C LYS A 135 -1.69 2.64 7.67
N VAL A 136 -1.52 1.79 6.66
CA VAL A 136 -0.60 0.65 6.67
C VAL A 136 0.54 0.92 5.69
N LEU A 137 1.77 0.57 6.08
CA LEU A 137 2.94 0.66 5.22
C LEU A 137 3.32 -0.73 4.72
N PHE A 138 3.45 -0.85 3.40
CA PHE A 138 4.05 -1.98 2.72
C PHE A 138 5.47 -1.57 2.27
N ILE A 139 6.43 -2.41 2.59
CA ILE A 139 7.83 -2.24 2.18
C ILE A 139 8.17 -3.50 1.39
N ASP A 140 8.43 -3.34 0.10
CA ASP A 140 9.01 -4.43 -0.68
C ASP A 140 10.50 -4.54 -0.36
N GLU A 141 11.04 -5.76 -0.41
CA GLU A 141 12.47 -6.00 -0.22
C GLU A 141 13.10 -5.48 1.09
N LEU A 142 12.48 -5.79 2.25
CA LEU A 142 12.98 -5.43 3.59
C LEU A 142 14.41 -5.95 3.93
N HIS A 143 15.04 -6.71 3.03
CA HIS A 143 16.35 -7.35 3.22
C HIS A 143 17.52 -6.64 2.53
N LEU A 144 17.27 -5.50 1.88
CA LEU A 144 18.29 -4.61 1.32
C LEU A 144 19.12 -3.92 2.41
#